data_AF-A0A2M4AYE8-F1
#
_entry.id   AF-A0A2M4AYE8-F1
#
_cell.length_a   1.000
_cell.length_b   1.000
_cell.length_c   1.000
_cell.angle_alpha   90.00
_cell.angle_beta   90.00
_cell.angle_gamma   90.00
#
_symmetry.space_group_name_H-M   'P 1'
#
loop_
_entity.id
_entity.type
_entity.pdbx_description
1 polymer ?
#
loop_
_entity_poly.entity_id
_entity_poly.type
_entity_poly.pdbx_seq_one_letter_code
_entity_poly.pdbx_strand_id
1 'polypeptide(L)' 'LLDTLPVCQDFNRSMCTRPTCRFVHLMECDKVEVCDQRVAVCRDHAKGMCKRKQCKYYHIPIVLPPANVMAATAKLAENL' A
#
# COMPACT_ATOMS: atom_id res chain seq x y z
N LEU A 1 -5.45 4.82 -12.12
CA LEU A 1 -5.41 4.37 -10.70
C LEU A 1 -4.24 3.41 -10.56
N LEU A 2 -3.24 3.70 -9.73
CA LEU A 2 -2.18 2.72 -9.45
C LEU A 2 -2.79 1.62 -8.56
N ASP A 3 -3.34 0.58 -9.17
CA ASP A 3 -3.94 -0.55 -8.44
C ASP A 3 -2.88 -1.52 -7.89
N THR A 4 -1.60 -1.27 -8.21
CA THR A 4 -0.47 -2.09 -7.79
C THR A 4 0.68 -1.24 -7.26
N LEU A 5 1.36 -1.72 -6.21
CA LEU A 5 2.53 -1.10 -5.61
C LEU A 5 3.77 -1.97 -5.82
N PRO A 6 4.93 -1.39 -6.17
CA PRO A 6 6.17 -2.15 -6.32
C PRO A 6 6.73 -2.61 -4.97
N VAL A 7 7.21 -3.85 -4.92
CA VAL A 7 7.86 -4.45 -3.74
C VAL A 7 9.33 -4.05 -3.69
N CYS A 8 9.82 -3.79 -2.49
CA CYS A 8 11.22 -3.45 -2.26
C CYS A 8 12.11 -4.69 -2.42
N GLN A 9 12.89 -4.74 -3.50
CA GLN A 9 13.82 -5.84 -3.74
C GLN A 9 14.98 -5.86 -2.74
N ASP A 10 15.43 -4.70 -2.30
CA ASP A 10 16.47 -4.60 -1.27
C ASP A 10 15.96 -5.16 0.07
N PHE A 11 14.69 -4.92 0.43
CA PHE A 11 14.11 -5.47 1.66
C PHE A 11 13.95 -6.98 1.56
N ASN A 12 13.52 -7.48 0.41
CA ASN A 12 13.42 -8.92 0.15
C ASN A 12 14.78 -9.65 0.25
N ARG A 13 15.88 -8.92 0.03
CA ARG A 13 17.26 -9.41 0.20
C ARG A 13 17.85 -9.09 1.58
N SER A 14 17.06 -8.53 2.49
CA SER A 14 17.50 -8.09 3.83
C SER A 14 18.57 -6.99 3.81
N MET A 15 18.58 -6.16 2.77
CA MET A 15 19.56 -5.07 2.54
C MET A 15 18.93 -3.66 2.63
N CYS A 16 17.61 -3.53 2.69
CA CYS A 16 16.97 -2.22 2.81
C CYS A 16 16.99 -1.72 4.26
N THR A 17 17.67 -0.59 4.50
CA THR A 17 17.72 0.09 5.80
C THR A 17 17.04 1.46 5.78
N ARG A 18 16.36 1.81 4.67
CA ARG A 18 15.72 3.12 4.51
C ARG A 18 14.54 3.28 5.47
N PRO A 19 14.53 4.30 6.34
CA PRO A 19 13.43 4.52 7.28
C PRO A 19 12.13 4.92 6.55
N THR A 20 12.26 5.58 5.40
CA THR A 20 11.14 6.03 4.55
C THR A 20 11.24 5.42 3.15
N CYS A 21 11.25 4.08 3.07
CA CYS A 21 11.28 3.39 1.78
C CYS A 21 9.99 3.66 0.98
N ARG A 22 10.12 4.03 -0.29
CA ARG A 22 8.98 4.28 -1.20
C ARG A 22 8.34 3.00 -1.77
N PHE A 23 8.94 1.84 -1.49
CA PHE A 23 8.54 0.54 -1.99
C PHE A 23 7.94 -0.30 -0.86
N VAL A 24 7.08 -1.27 -1.20
CA VAL A 24 6.42 -2.11 -0.19
C VAL A 24 7.42 -3.08 0.43
N HIS A 25 7.47 -3.10 1.77
CA HIS A 25 8.16 -4.12 2.56
C HIS A 25 7.12 -5.17 2.98
N LEU A 26 7.26 -6.40 2.49
CA LEU A 26 6.43 -7.54 2.89
C LEU A 26 7.22 -8.41 3.87
N MET A 27 6.61 -8.76 4.99
CA MET A 27 7.15 -9.75 5.93
C MET A 27 6.61 -11.14 5.58
N GLU A 28 7.26 -12.21 6.04
CA GLU A 28 6.79 -13.59 5.80
C GLU A 28 5.38 -13.87 6.33
N CYS A 29 4.91 -13.09 7.31
CA CYS A 29 3.55 -13.18 7.83
C CYS A 29 2.50 -12.60 6.87
N ASP A 30 2.90 -11.78 5.90
CA ASP A 30 2.01 -11.22 4.89
C ASP A 30 1.65 -12.28 3.85
N LYS A 31 0.41 -12.79 3.92
CA LYS A 31 -0.15 -13.72 2.92
C LYS A 31 -0.59 -13.01 1.63
N VAL A 32 0.20 -12.05 1.16
CA VAL A 32 -0.09 -11.20 0.00
C VAL A 32 0.51 -11.81 -1.26
N GLU A 33 -0.25 -11.82 -2.35
CA GLU A 33 0.24 -12.28 -3.65
C GLU A 33 1.10 -11.21 -4.31
N VAL A 34 2.30 -11.61 -4.74
CA VAL A 34 3.23 -10.78 -5.52
C VAL A 34 3.24 -11.27 -6.96
N CYS A 35 2.97 -10.38 -7.91
CA CYS A 35 3.05 -10.65 -9.34
C CYS A 35 3.93 -9.59 -9.99
N ASP A 36 4.91 -10.02 -10.78
CA ASP A 36 5.88 -9.13 -11.44
C ASP A 36 6.54 -8.11 -10.47
N GLN A 37 6.93 -8.58 -9.28
CA GLN A 37 7.54 -7.74 -8.24
C GLN A 37 6.62 -6.61 -7.73
N ARG A 38 5.31 -6.75 -7.91
CA ARG A 38 4.28 -5.81 -7.47
C ARG A 38 3.20 -6.52 -6.68
N VAL A 39 2.56 -5.80 -5.76
CA VAL A 39 1.39 -6.26 -5.02
C VAL A 39 0.16 -5.47 -5.44
N ALA A 40 -0.98 -6.13 -5.52
CA ALA A 40 -2.25 -5.45 -5.74
C ALA A 40 -2.81 -4.92 -4.41
N VAL A 41 -3.32 -3.69 -4.41
CA VAL A 41 -3.86 -3.04 -3.21
C VAL A 41 -5.27 -3.54 -2.90
N CYS A 42 -5.55 -3.82 -1.63
CA CYS A 42 -6.88 -4.21 -1.19
C CYS A 42 -7.84 -3.01 -1.17
N ARG A 43 -8.71 -2.92 -2.18
CA ARG A 43 -9.74 -1.87 -2.27
C ARG A 43 -10.74 -1.95 -1.11
N ASP A 44 -11.05 -3.15 -0.63
CA ASP A 44 -11.97 -3.35 0.49
C ASP A 44 -11.36 -2.80 1.78
N HIS A 45 -10.05 -3.01 2.00
CA HIS A 45 -9.38 -2.53 3.22
C HIS A 45 -9.25 -1.01 3.21
N ALA A 46 -8.94 -0.41 2.05
CA ALA A 46 -8.92 1.04 1.88
C ALA A 46 -10.29 1.70 2.19
N LYS A 47 -11.39 0.95 2.09
CA LYS A 47 -12.74 1.39 2.48
C LYS A 47 -13.16 0.97 3.89
N GLY A 48 -12.29 0.29 4.65
CA GLY A 48 -12.62 -0.27 5.96
C GLY A 48 -13.57 -1.48 5.94
N MET A 49 -13.76 -2.10 4.77
CA MET A 49 -14.71 -3.19 4.54
C MET A 49 -14.08 -4.57 4.46
N CYS A 50 -12.75 -4.69 4.38
CA CYS A 50 -12.09 -5.99 4.31
C CYS A 50 -12.17 -6.70 5.67
N LYS A 51 -12.81 -7.88 5.70
CA LYS A 51 -12.95 -8.75 6.88
C LYS A 51 -12.22 -10.10 6.75
N ARG A 52 -11.40 -10.25 5.71
CA ARG A 52 -10.70 -11.52 5.43
C ARG A 52 -9.62 -11.74 6.49
N LYS A 53 -9.63 -12.92 7.15
CA LYS A 53 -8.56 -13.32 8.09
C LYS A 53 -7.19 -13.40 7.42
N GLN A 54 -7.18 -13.82 6.15
CA GLN A 54 -5.99 -13.83 5.28
C GLN A 54 -6.37 -13.16 3.96
N CYS A 55 -5.87 -11.94 3.73
CA CYS A 55 -6.14 -11.21 2.50
C CYS A 55 -4.96 -11.35 1.54
N LYS A 56 -5.25 -11.79 0.31
CA LYS A 56 -4.25 -11.91 -0.75
C LYS A 56 -3.80 -10.57 -1.34
N TYR A 57 -4.48 -9.48 -0.99
CA TYR A 57 -4.20 -8.13 -1.45
C TYR A 57 -3.54 -7.30 -0.34
N TYR A 58 -2.64 -6.41 -0.70
CA TYR A 58 -1.89 -5.58 0.23
C TYR A 58 -2.78 -4.57 0.97
N HIS A 59 -2.69 -4.55 2.30
CA HIS A 59 -3.36 -3.58 3.16
C HIS A 59 -2.40 -2.43 3.45
N ILE A 60 -2.66 -1.25 2.89
CA ILE A 60 -1.79 -0.08 3.09
C ILE A 60 -1.84 0.30 4.59
N PRO A 61 -0.70 0.33 5.31
CA PRO A 61 -0.65 0.61 6.75
C PRO A 61 -0.93 2.08 7.10
N ILE A 62 -1.25 2.90 6.10
CA ILE A 62 -1.68 4.27 6.24
C ILE A 62 -3.20 4.23 6.13
N VAL A 63 -3.90 4.71 7.16
CA VAL A 63 -5.32 5.04 7.04
C VAL A 63 -5.40 6.14 6.00
N LEU A 64 -5.63 5.76 4.75
CA LEU A 64 -5.85 6.71 3.68
C LEU A 64 -7.14 7.46 4.07
N PRO A 65 -7.09 8.79 4.23
CA PRO A 65 -8.31 9.53 4.47
C PRO A 65 -9.28 9.24 3.33
N PRO A 66 -10.59 9.16 3.61
CA PRO A 66 -11.56 8.74 2.62
C PRO A 66 -11.45 9.60 1.36
N ALA A 67 -11.76 9.02 0.19
CA ALA A 67 -11.44 9.62 -1.11
C ALA A 67 -11.98 11.05 -1.28
N ASN A 68 -13.09 11.38 -0.63
CA ASN A 68 -13.65 12.74 -0.55
C ASN A 68 -12.73 13.73 0.19
N VAL A 69 -12.07 13.29 1.25
CA VAL A 69 -11.09 14.08 2.01
C VAL A 69 -9.78 14.20 1.24
N MET A 70 -9.31 13.13 0.60
CA MET A 70 -8.08 13.18 -0.23
C MET A 70 -8.25 14.12 -1.45
N ALA A 71 -9.43 14.12 -2.08
CA ALA A 71 -9.74 15.05 -3.17
C ALA A 71 -9.81 16.51 -2.70
N ALA A 72 -10.29 16.74 -1.48
CA ALA A 72 -10.35 18.08 -0.89
C ALA A 72 -8.95 18.61 -0.52
N THR A 73 -8.07 17.79 0.04
CA THR A 73 -6.68 18.19 0.35
C THR A 73 -5.84 18.39 -0.89
N ALA A 74 -6.03 17.59 -1.95
CA ALA A 74 -5.36 17.80 -3.23
C ALA A 74 -5.67 19.18 -3.80
N LYS A 75 -6.94 19.60 -3.80
CA LYS A 75 -7.38 20.92 -4.30
C LYS A 75 -6.86 22.13 -3.51
N LEU A 76 -6.54 21.95 -2.23
CA LEU A 76 -6.00 23.03 -1.40
C LEU A 76 -4.50 23.24 -1.64
N ALA A 77 -3.76 22.20 -2.03
CA ALA A 77 -2.34 22.29 -2.35
C ALA A 77 -2.05 22.96 -3.71
N GLU A 78 -3.05 23.08 -4.59
CA GLU A 78 -2.93 23.71 -5.92
C GLU A 78 -3.18 25.23 -5.88
N ASN A 79 -3.52 25.78 -4.71
CA ASN A 79 -3.81 27.20 -4.49
C ASN A 79 -2.73 27.91 -3.64
N LEU A 80 -1.52 27.35 -3.55
CA LEU A 80 -0.34 28.02 -2.99
C LEU A 80 0.77 28.13 -4.04
#